data_AF-A0AAE4CRN4-F1
#
_entry.id   AF-A0AAE4CRN4-F1
#
_cell.length_a   1.000
_cell.length_b   1.000
_cell.length_c   1.000
_cell.angle_alpha   90.00
_cell.angle_beta   90.00
_cell.angle_gamma   90.00
#
_symmetry.space_group_name_H-M   'P 1'
#
loop_
_entity.id
_entity.type
_entity.pdbx_description
1 polymer ?
#
loop_
_entity_poly.entity_id
_entity_poly.type
_entity_poly.pdbx_seq_one_letter_code
_entity_poly.pdbx_strand_id
1 'polypeptide(L)'
;MSTKGVRRAARAAAEGAGPGERKPVDATQAIGIAVAVLGLLPVVVLALICLLALGLIIGVGGLAAPADPSASNGPFVADVLLGGDPHSELAVESIPDPALVEPLREAGRQCPMISAVILAAQIMEESGFDPATTGPDGEIGISQLPPDVFDRLGEDDDDNGETSARDPVDSIFAQARYLCELGDAVQQLIDDGKASGDRLTLALLAYEIGLAEVESRGGMPVPDITSYPYRVRMLFPHFMTGEPEAPGKDVPPPGSSGKLDEAAFNQIFPGRIPFYTYAGLMTAMAKYPAFGQTGDETTRKREIAAFLANVNQESGGLRYVEEINQSAWGNYCNAGAPYGCPAGQRAYHGRGPIQLSWNTNYHAAGQALNLDLLNNPDLVMTNASVAWQTALWFWMTQSGAGTMTPHAAMTNGSGFGETIRSINGVLECHGGQPAAIANRVNSYRDYTRILGVTPGDRLEC
;
A
#
# COMPACT_ATOMS: atom_id res chain seq x y z
N MET A 1 72.71 -0.20 4.07
CA MET A 1 73.39 -0.64 2.83
C MET A 1 72.52 -1.73 2.22
N SER A 2 72.13 -1.80 0.94
CA SER A 2 72.44 -1.04 -0.27
C SER A 2 71.33 -1.35 -1.29
N THR A 3 70.90 -0.33 -2.03
CA THR A 3 69.93 -0.35 -3.14
C THR A 3 70.46 -1.10 -4.36
N LYS A 4 70.04 -2.35 -4.61
CA LYS A 4 70.32 -3.10 -5.87
C LYS A 4 69.22 -4.09 -6.31
N GLY A 5 67.96 -3.86 -5.92
CA GLY A 5 66.86 -4.82 -6.17
C GLY A 5 65.94 -4.55 -7.37
N VAL A 6 65.95 -3.37 -8.01
CA VAL A 6 64.81 -2.94 -8.86
C VAL A 6 65.14 -2.84 -10.37
N ARG A 7 66.35 -3.24 -10.81
CA ARG A 7 66.75 -3.06 -12.24
C ARG A 7 67.06 -4.33 -13.03
N ARG A 8 66.75 -5.54 -12.54
CA ARG A 8 67.18 -6.78 -13.23
C ARG A 8 66.14 -7.85 -13.55
N ALA A 9 64.86 -7.61 -13.32
CA ALA A 9 63.80 -8.54 -13.77
C ALA A 9 62.87 -7.96 -14.84
N ALA A 10 63.15 -6.74 -15.35
CA ALA A 10 62.57 -6.23 -16.61
C ALA A 10 63.21 -6.88 -17.87
N ARG A 11 63.88 -8.03 -17.71
CA ARG A 11 64.63 -8.74 -18.78
C ARG A 11 64.35 -10.24 -18.81
N ALA A 12 63.15 -10.65 -18.40
CA ALA A 12 62.69 -12.05 -18.45
C ALA A 12 61.34 -12.23 -19.16
N ALA A 13 60.81 -11.20 -19.84
CA ALA A 13 59.54 -11.26 -20.58
C ALA A 13 59.70 -10.92 -22.07
N ALA A 14 60.88 -11.15 -22.64
CA ALA A 14 61.23 -10.73 -24.01
C ALA A 14 61.74 -11.85 -24.94
N GLU A 15 61.45 -13.12 -24.62
CA GLU A 15 61.75 -14.25 -25.52
C GLU A 15 60.53 -15.17 -25.59
N GLY A 16 59.64 -14.89 -26.54
CA GLY A 16 58.43 -15.69 -26.72
C GLY A 16 57.37 -15.05 -27.63
N ALA A 17 57.73 -14.52 -28.79
CA ALA A 17 56.77 -14.21 -29.85
C ALA A 17 57.48 -14.18 -31.20
N GLY A 18 57.16 -15.15 -32.07
CA GLY A 18 57.59 -15.16 -33.46
C GLY A 18 56.94 -14.02 -34.26
N PRO A 19 57.43 -13.73 -35.48
CA PRO A 19 56.96 -12.58 -36.25
C PRO A 19 55.55 -12.84 -36.78
N GLY A 20 54.56 -12.23 -36.13
CA GLY A 20 53.18 -12.16 -36.60
C GLY A 20 53.03 -11.18 -37.75
N GLU A 21 52.68 -11.73 -38.92
CA GLU A 21 52.35 -11.03 -40.16
C GLU A 21 51.25 -9.97 -39.92
N ARG A 22 51.56 -8.68 -40.10
CA ARG A 22 50.55 -7.61 -40.01
C ARG A 22 49.73 -7.58 -41.29
N LYS A 23 48.46 -8.00 -41.22
CA LYS A 23 47.49 -7.71 -42.29
C LYS A 23 47.17 -6.21 -42.33
N PRO A 24 47.11 -5.58 -43.52
CA PRO A 24 46.70 -4.19 -43.63
C PRO A 24 45.22 -4.04 -43.25
N VAL A 25 44.91 -3.00 -42.46
CA VAL A 25 43.54 -2.63 -42.08
C VAL A 25 42.81 -2.17 -43.33
N ASP A 26 41.69 -2.81 -43.62
CA ASP A 26 40.84 -2.52 -44.77
C ASP A 26 40.24 -1.11 -44.64
N ALA A 27 40.39 -0.30 -45.69
CA ALA A 27 39.94 1.10 -45.72
C ALA A 27 38.42 1.24 -45.47
N THR A 28 37.66 0.16 -45.64
CA THR A 28 36.23 0.06 -45.39
C THR A 28 35.87 0.14 -43.89
N GLN A 29 36.75 -0.29 -42.98
CA GLN A 29 36.49 -0.29 -41.53
C GLN A 29 36.73 1.08 -40.86
N ALA A 30 37.62 1.90 -41.41
CA ALA A 30 37.89 3.26 -40.90
C ALA A 30 36.74 4.25 -41.20
N ILE A 31 36.01 4.02 -42.31
CA ILE A 31 34.89 4.87 -42.72
C ILE A 31 33.66 4.64 -41.83
N GLY A 32 33.41 3.41 -41.37
CA GLY A 32 32.27 3.09 -40.51
C GLY A 32 32.29 3.76 -39.13
N ILE A 33 33.48 3.89 -38.53
CA ILE A 33 33.66 4.55 -37.22
C ILE A 33 33.48 6.08 -37.36
N ALA A 34 33.95 6.67 -38.45
CA ALA A 34 33.80 8.10 -38.72
C ALA A 34 32.32 8.50 -38.93
N VAL A 35 31.52 7.65 -39.60
CA VAL A 35 30.09 7.90 -39.83
C VAL A 35 29.27 7.77 -38.54
N ALA A 36 29.61 6.83 -37.64
CA ALA A 36 28.92 6.68 -36.36
C ALA A 36 29.17 7.86 -35.40
N VAL A 37 30.39 8.41 -35.38
CA VAL A 37 30.73 9.56 -34.52
C VAL A 37 30.12 10.87 -35.04
N LEU A 38 30.01 11.05 -36.36
CA LEU A 38 29.36 12.22 -36.97
C LEU A 38 27.83 12.17 -36.88
N GLY A 39 27.21 10.99 -36.82
CA GLY A 39 25.76 10.83 -36.68
C GLY A 39 25.21 11.04 -35.25
N LEU A 40 26.04 10.84 -34.22
CA LEU A 40 25.67 11.03 -32.81
C LEU A 40 25.79 12.49 -32.33
N LEU A 41 26.66 13.28 -32.97
CA LEU A 41 26.91 14.68 -32.63
C LEU A 41 25.64 15.58 -32.69
N PRO A 42 24.78 15.48 -33.72
CA PRO A 42 23.53 16.25 -33.78
C PRO A 42 22.54 15.89 -32.66
N VAL A 43 22.49 14.62 -32.24
CA VAL A 43 21.56 14.13 -31.21
C VAL A 43 22.00 14.60 -29.82
N VAL A 44 23.30 14.56 -29.54
CA VAL A 44 23.86 15.08 -28.28
C VAL A 44 23.70 16.60 -28.18
N VAL A 45 23.90 17.32 -29.30
CA VAL A 45 23.68 18.78 -29.34
C VAL A 45 22.21 19.12 -29.13
N LEU A 46 21.27 18.38 -29.73
CA LEU A 46 19.84 18.58 -29.52
C LEU A 46 19.42 18.30 -28.06
N ALA A 47 19.96 17.25 -27.43
CA ALA A 47 19.70 16.94 -26.03
C ALA A 47 20.21 18.04 -25.07
N LEU A 48 21.39 18.61 -25.35
CA LEU A 48 21.94 19.74 -24.59
C LEU A 48 21.14 21.03 -24.77
N ILE A 49 20.63 21.30 -25.98
CA ILE A 49 19.75 22.44 -26.24
C ILE A 49 18.41 22.28 -25.51
N CYS A 50 17.83 21.07 -25.48
CA CYS A 50 16.63 20.78 -24.71
C CYS A 50 16.83 20.95 -23.20
N LEU A 51 17.99 20.53 -22.66
CA LEU A 51 18.33 20.72 -21.25
C LEU A 51 18.53 22.20 -20.88
N LEU A 52 19.14 22.98 -21.77
CA LEU A 52 19.29 24.43 -21.60
C LEU A 52 17.94 25.17 -21.72
N ALA A 53 17.05 24.73 -22.60
CA ALA A 53 15.69 25.26 -22.69
C ALA A 53 14.84 24.91 -21.45
N LEU A 54 15.02 23.71 -20.88
CA LEU A 54 14.39 23.32 -19.61
C LEU A 54 14.90 24.16 -18.43
N GLY A 55 16.21 24.44 -18.40
CA GLY A 55 16.82 25.32 -17.39
C GLY A 55 16.38 26.78 -17.50
N LEU A 56 16.06 27.26 -18.71
CA LEU A 56 15.56 28.64 -18.91
C LEU A 56 14.10 28.81 -18.48
N ILE A 57 13.28 27.74 -18.58
CA ILE A 57 11.88 27.73 -18.10
C ILE A 57 11.81 27.80 -16.57
N ILE A 58 12.83 27.28 -15.88
CA ILE A 58 12.92 27.32 -14.41
C ILE A 58 13.53 28.66 -13.91
N GLY A 59 14.19 29.42 -14.79
CA GLY A 59 15.02 30.57 -14.40
C GLY A 59 14.42 31.97 -14.50
N VAL A 60 13.26 32.17 -15.15
CA VAL A 60 12.68 33.52 -15.34
C VAL A 60 11.17 33.51 -15.14
N GLY A 61 10.75 33.53 -13.87
CA GLY A 61 9.35 33.60 -13.47
C GLY A 61 9.13 34.14 -12.05
N GLY A 62 10.06 34.96 -11.55
CA GLY A 62 9.90 35.72 -10.31
C GLY A 62 9.17 37.04 -10.57
N LEU A 63 7.84 36.98 -10.61
CA LEU A 63 6.97 38.15 -10.40
C LEU A 63 5.85 37.69 -9.46
N ALA A 64 5.92 38.18 -8.23
CA ALA A 64 4.96 37.90 -7.18
C ALA A 64 3.55 38.37 -7.59
N ALA A 65 2.65 37.41 -7.81
CA ALA A 65 1.22 37.64 -7.73
C ALA A 65 0.82 37.72 -6.24
N PRO A 66 -0.14 38.58 -5.86
CA PRO A 66 -0.61 38.63 -4.49
C PRO A 66 -1.24 37.27 -4.12
N ALA A 67 -0.82 36.72 -2.99
CA ALA A 67 -1.36 35.48 -2.46
C ALA A 67 -2.85 35.64 -2.15
N ASP A 68 -3.66 34.78 -2.75
CA ASP A 68 -5.05 34.55 -2.38
C ASP A 68 -5.06 33.67 -1.12
N PRO A 69 -5.58 34.12 0.04
CA PRO A 69 -5.49 33.37 1.30
C PRO A 69 -6.50 32.20 1.39
N SER A 70 -7.07 31.75 0.27
CA SER A 70 -8.11 30.71 0.22
C SER A 70 -7.68 29.41 -0.48
N ALA A 71 -6.39 29.26 -0.85
CA ALA A 71 -5.91 28.08 -1.55
C ALA A 71 -4.58 27.58 -0.96
N SER A 72 -4.63 26.98 0.23
CA SER A 72 -3.47 26.31 0.83
C SER A 72 -3.86 24.98 1.50
N ASN A 73 -4.44 24.06 0.74
CA ASN A 73 -4.50 22.63 1.15
C ASN A 73 -3.32 21.82 0.54
N GLY A 74 -2.27 22.52 0.10
CA GLY A 74 -1.12 21.99 -0.63
C GLY A 74 0.15 21.60 0.15
N PRO A 75 0.30 21.83 1.48
CA PRO A 75 1.44 21.25 2.23
C PRO A 75 1.05 20.15 3.24
N PHE A 76 -0.23 20.00 3.58
CA PHE A 76 -0.63 19.30 4.80
C PHE A 76 -0.49 17.76 4.73
N VAL A 77 -0.73 17.16 3.56
CA VAL A 77 -0.65 15.70 3.39
C VAL A 77 0.80 15.19 3.36
N ALA A 78 1.73 15.99 2.82
CA ALA A 78 3.15 15.64 2.83
C ALA A 78 3.77 15.81 4.24
N ASP A 79 3.35 16.81 5.02
CA ASP A 79 3.82 17.00 6.39
C ASP A 79 3.23 15.97 7.38
N VAL A 80 2.03 15.46 7.14
CA VAL A 80 1.43 14.40 7.98
C VAL A 80 1.96 13.00 7.62
N LEU A 81 2.20 12.74 6.32
CA LEU A 81 2.70 11.45 5.83
C LEU A 81 4.23 11.33 5.79
N LEU A 82 4.97 12.45 5.71
CA LEU A 82 6.45 12.49 5.59
C LEU A 82 7.10 13.57 6.49
N GLY A 83 6.32 14.34 7.25
CA GLY A 83 6.80 15.37 8.18
C GLY A 83 6.70 14.96 9.65
N GLY A 84 7.25 15.82 10.51
CA GLY A 84 7.60 15.53 11.90
C GLY A 84 6.42 15.18 12.81
N ASP A 85 6.73 14.49 13.90
CA ASP A 85 5.75 14.01 14.86
C ASP A 85 5.16 15.16 15.69
N PRO A 86 3.83 15.18 15.93
CA PRO A 86 3.18 16.31 16.57
C PRO A 86 3.48 16.33 18.07
N HIS A 87 4.32 17.25 18.51
CA HIS A 87 4.46 17.62 19.93
C HIS A 87 3.60 18.85 20.31
N SER A 88 2.68 19.23 19.42
CA SER A 88 1.76 20.34 19.61
C SER A 88 0.73 20.07 20.72
N GLU A 89 0.04 21.12 21.14
CA GLU A 89 -1.01 21.03 22.15
C GLU A 89 -2.22 20.23 21.63
N LEU A 90 -2.78 19.36 22.49
CA LEU A 90 -3.97 18.58 22.20
C LEU A 90 -5.20 19.48 22.11
N ALA A 91 -5.97 19.36 21.02
CA ALA A 91 -7.27 20.01 20.88
C ALA A 91 -8.29 19.33 21.80
N VAL A 92 -8.59 19.97 22.93
CA VAL A 92 -9.42 19.39 24.01
C VAL A 92 -10.81 19.00 23.52
N GLU A 93 -11.36 19.75 22.56
CA GLU A 93 -12.66 19.52 21.93
C GLU A 93 -12.73 18.27 21.03
N SER A 94 -11.58 17.71 20.64
CA SER A 94 -11.51 16.47 19.85
C SER A 94 -11.58 15.22 20.72
N ILE A 95 -11.52 15.36 22.05
CA ILE A 95 -11.60 14.24 22.98
C ILE A 95 -13.06 14.00 23.40
N PRO A 96 -13.62 12.79 23.19
CA PRO A 96 -15.03 12.50 23.50
C PRO A 96 -15.39 12.69 24.98
N ASP A 97 -14.47 12.37 25.89
CA ASP A 97 -14.61 12.58 27.33
C ASP A 97 -13.55 13.57 27.84
N PRO A 98 -13.94 14.77 28.30
CA PRO A 98 -13.02 15.76 28.85
C PRO A 98 -12.17 15.25 30.02
N ALA A 99 -12.60 14.21 30.74
CA ALA A 99 -11.83 13.60 31.82
C ALA A 99 -10.52 12.95 31.34
N LEU A 100 -10.45 12.54 30.06
CA LEU A 100 -9.28 11.86 29.48
C LEU A 100 -8.19 12.82 29.02
N VAL A 101 -8.47 14.13 28.97
CA VAL A 101 -7.55 15.14 28.44
C VAL A 101 -6.26 15.23 29.25
N GLU A 102 -6.36 15.26 30.58
CA GLU A 102 -5.18 15.32 31.45
C GLU A 102 -4.42 13.99 31.50
N PRO A 103 -5.07 12.81 31.61
CA PRO A 103 -4.41 11.52 31.41
C PRO A 103 -3.61 11.43 30.10
N LEU A 104 -4.20 11.83 28.97
CA LEU A 104 -3.50 11.83 27.67
C LEU A 104 -2.30 12.78 27.64
N ARG A 105 -2.42 13.97 28.25
CA ARG A 105 -1.33 14.95 28.35
C ARG A 105 -0.19 14.45 29.19
N GLU A 106 -0.47 13.75 30.28
CA GLU A 106 0.55 13.24 31.18
C GLU A 106 1.22 11.99 30.63
N ALA A 107 0.43 11.01 30.16
CA ALA A 107 0.96 9.83 29.50
C ALA A 107 1.78 10.19 28.24
N GLY A 108 1.36 11.22 27.49
CA GLY A 108 2.08 11.74 26.33
C GLY A 108 3.46 12.35 26.64
N ARG A 109 3.86 12.47 27.91
CA ARG A 109 5.18 12.94 28.33
C ARG A 109 6.12 11.82 28.79
N GLN A 110 5.68 10.56 28.78
CA GLN A 110 6.48 9.44 29.30
C GLN A 110 7.79 9.23 28.53
N CYS A 111 7.84 9.49 27.23
CA CYS A 111 9.09 9.50 26.47
C CYS A 111 9.08 10.49 25.30
N PRO A 112 10.25 10.87 24.75
CA PRO A 112 10.36 11.90 23.71
C PRO A 112 9.68 11.57 22.37
N MET A 113 9.35 10.30 22.11
CA MET A 113 8.75 9.88 20.82
C MET A 113 7.24 10.12 20.77
N ILE A 114 6.57 10.12 21.93
CA ILE A 114 5.11 10.15 21.99
C ILE A 114 4.59 11.54 22.38
N SER A 115 3.30 11.73 22.20
CA SER A 115 2.57 12.93 22.60
C SER A 115 1.10 12.59 22.86
N ALA A 116 0.37 13.49 23.50
CA ALA A 116 -1.06 13.33 23.71
C ALA A 116 -1.84 13.14 22.39
N VAL A 117 -1.41 13.83 21.32
CA VAL A 117 -1.98 13.70 19.97
C VAL A 117 -1.78 12.30 19.42
N ILE A 118 -0.58 11.73 19.58
CA ILE A 118 -0.26 10.38 19.10
C ILE A 118 -1.11 9.34 19.83
N LEU A 119 -1.18 9.43 21.17
CA LEU A 119 -1.97 8.50 21.98
C LEU A 119 -3.46 8.58 21.64
N ALA A 120 -4.02 9.80 21.55
CA ALA A 120 -5.42 10.02 21.20
C ALA A 120 -5.75 9.50 19.79
N ALA A 121 -4.88 9.76 18.82
CA ALA A 121 -5.02 9.27 17.45
C ALA A 121 -5.01 7.73 17.38
N GLN A 122 -4.12 7.11 18.16
CA GLN A 122 -4.05 5.66 18.22
C GLN A 122 -5.31 5.08 18.87
N ILE A 123 -5.73 5.58 20.04
CA ILE A 123 -6.96 5.14 20.72
C ILE A 123 -8.20 5.27 19.81
N MET A 124 -8.27 6.35 19.03
CA MET A 124 -9.35 6.56 18.07
C MET A 124 -9.38 5.46 16.99
N GLU A 125 -8.23 5.11 16.43
CA GLU A 125 -8.11 4.00 15.46
C GLU A 125 -8.45 2.64 16.09
N GLU A 126 -8.00 2.40 17.32
CA GLU A 126 -8.18 1.13 18.04
C GLU A 126 -9.63 0.85 18.44
N SER A 127 -10.27 1.81 19.10
CA SER A 127 -11.55 1.61 19.80
C SER A 127 -12.54 2.74 19.61
N GLY A 128 -12.13 3.87 19.03
CA GLY A 128 -12.93 5.09 19.03
C GLY A 128 -13.21 5.62 20.45
N PHE A 129 -12.29 5.40 21.40
CA PHE A 129 -12.47 5.71 22.83
C PHE A 129 -13.56 4.90 23.55
N ASP A 130 -13.98 3.74 23.03
CA ASP A 130 -14.97 2.90 23.73
C ASP A 130 -14.29 1.90 24.70
N PRO A 131 -14.39 2.09 26.04
CA PRO A 131 -13.81 1.18 27.03
C PRO A 131 -14.50 -0.18 27.09
N ALA A 132 -15.68 -0.32 26.46
CA ALA A 132 -16.36 -1.59 26.32
C ALA A 132 -15.75 -2.48 25.24
N THR A 133 -14.93 -1.92 24.32
CA THR A 133 -14.35 -2.63 23.18
C THR A 133 -13.59 -3.89 23.62
N THR A 134 -13.82 -4.98 22.88
CA THR A 134 -13.14 -6.26 23.04
C THR A 134 -12.67 -6.71 21.66
N GLY A 135 -11.36 -6.84 21.51
CA GLY A 135 -10.71 -7.22 20.27
C GLY A 135 -10.85 -8.71 19.97
N PRO A 136 -10.54 -9.12 18.72
CA PRO A 136 -10.68 -10.50 18.27
C PRO A 136 -9.74 -11.48 18.99
N ASP A 137 -8.60 -11.00 19.50
CA ASP A 137 -7.57 -11.83 20.14
C ASP A 137 -7.53 -11.62 21.67
N GLY A 138 -8.56 -10.97 22.22
CA GLY A 138 -8.80 -10.83 23.66
C GLY A 138 -8.38 -9.47 24.24
N GLU A 139 -7.94 -8.53 23.40
CA GLU A 139 -7.70 -7.14 23.78
C GLU A 139 -8.95 -6.52 24.39
N ILE A 140 -8.78 -5.67 25.40
CA ILE A 140 -9.92 -5.02 26.08
C ILE A 140 -9.61 -3.55 26.38
N GLY A 141 -10.65 -2.72 26.31
CA GLY A 141 -10.56 -1.30 26.63
C GLY A 141 -9.95 -0.42 25.54
N ILE A 142 -9.73 0.85 25.83
CA ILE A 142 -9.57 1.86 24.76
C ILE A 142 -8.26 1.75 23.96
N SER A 143 -7.20 1.21 24.55
CA SER A 143 -5.91 1.05 23.87
C SER A 143 -5.80 -0.23 23.04
N GLN A 144 -6.72 -1.19 23.23
CA GLN A 144 -6.66 -2.52 22.62
C GLN A 144 -5.28 -3.17 22.74
N LEU A 145 -4.61 -3.02 23.89
CA LEU A 145 -3.35 -3.74 24.14
C LEU A 145 -3.61 -5.26 24.21
N PRO A 146 -2.68 -6.09 23.70
CA PRO A 146 -2.68 -7.52 23.97
C PRO A 146 -2.71 -7.80 25.47
N PRO A 147 -3.48 -8.80 25.95
CA PRO A 147 -3.63 -9.06 27.38
C PRO A 147 -2.31 -9.26 28.13
N ASP A 148 -1.34 -9.95 27.52
CA ASP A 148 -0.02 -10.19 28.10
C ASP A 148 0.83 -8.91 28.21
N VAL A 149 0.59 -7.94 27.31
CA VAL A 149 1.23 -6.63 27.37
C VAL A 149 0.61 -5.80 28.49
N PHE A 150 -0.73 -5.78 28.61
CA PHE A 150 -1.39 -5.07 29.69
C PHE A 150 -1.06 -5.68 31.07
N ASP A 151 -1.02 -7.00 31.19
CA ASP A 151 -0.60 -7.68 32.44
C ASP A 151 0.79 -7.24 32.92
N ARG A 152 1.66 -6.83 31.99
CA ARG A 152 3.03 -6.41 32.27
C ARG A 152 3.17 -4.90 32.52
N LEU A 153 2.35 -4.08 31.88
CA LEU A 153 2.52 -2.62 31.82
C LEU A 153 1.36 -1.82 32.41
N GLY A 154 0.24 -2.47 32.72
CA GLY A 154 -0.89 -1.89 33.43
C GLY A 154 -0.53 -1.58 34.87
N GLU A 155 -0.85 -0.37 35.30
CA GLU A 155 -0.76 0.09 36.69
C GLU A 155 -2.08 0.77 37.04
N ASP A 156 -2.39 0.93 38.33
CA ASP A 156 -3.52 1.73 38.82
C ASP A 156 -3.10 3.21 38.76
N ASP A 157 -3.28 3.83 37.60
CA ASP A 157 -2.68 5.12 37.24
C ASP A 157 -3.50 6.33 37.74
N ASP A 158 -4.75 6.11 38.17
CA ASP A 158 -5.60 7.13 38.80
C ASP A 158 -5.82 6.92 40.32
N ASP A 159 -5.12 5.94 40.92
CA ASP A 159 -5.21 5.56 42.34
C ASP A 159 -6.65 5.19 42.78
N ASN A 160 -7.47 4.62 41.89
CA ASN A 160 -8.84 4.22 42.21
C ASN A 160 -8.94 2.86 42.92
N GLY A 161 -7.82 2.12 43.01
CA GLY A 161 -7.70 0.86 43.72
C GLY A 161 -7.88 -0.38 42.85
N GLU A 162 -8.00 -0.24 41.53
CA GLU A 162 -8.13 -1.34 40.57
C GLU A 162 -7.28 -1.07 39.33
N THR A 163 -6.32 -1.95 39.02
CA THR A 163 -5.63 -1.95 37.72
C THR A 163 -6.49 -2.67 36.68
N SER A 164 -7.03 -1.95 35.70
CA SER A 164 -7.96 -2.51 34.72
C SER A 164 -7.78 -1.95 33.32
N ALA A 165 -7.66 -2.82 32.32
CA ALA A 165 -7.58 -2.38 30.92
C ALA A 165 -8.85 -1.66 30.43
N ARG A 166 -9.99 -1.91 31.10
CA ARG A 166 -11.27 -1.22 30.85
C ARG A 166 -11.35 0.13 31.55
N ASP A 167 -10.45 0.41 32.49
CA ASP A 167 -10.26 1.76 32.98
C ASP A 167 -9.55 2.58 31.91
N PRO A 168 -10.17 3.65 31.38
CA PRO A 168 -9.52 4.51 30.40
C PRO A 168 -8.16 5.05 30.84
N VAL A 169 -7.97 5.40 32.12
CA VAL A 169 -6.74 6.05 32.59
C VAL A 169 -5.59 5.04 32.59
N ASP A 170 -5.76 3.88 33.21
CA ASP A 170 -4.77 2.79 33.20
C ASP A 170 -4.44 2.36 31.77
N SER A 171 -5.46 2.27 30.91
CA SER A 171 -5.31 1.89 29.50
C SER A 171 -4.43 2.89 28.72
N ILE A 172 -4.62 4.19 28.95
CA ILE A 172 -3.82 5.26 28.33
C ILE A 172 -2.36 5.18 28.77
N PHE A 173 -2.11 5.01 30.07
CA PHE A 173 -0.74 4.96 30.59
C PHE A 173 -0.01 3.68 30.20
N ALA A 174 -0.70 2.53 30.20
CA ALA A 174 -0.16 1.27 29.68
C ALA A 174 0.20 1.37 28.19
N GLN A 175 -0.67 2.01 27.38
CA GLN A 175 -0.39 2.26 25.96
C GLN A 175 0.87 3.11 25.78
N ALA A 176 1.00 4.19 26.55
CA ALA A 176 2.16 5.06 26.48
C ALA A 176 3.46 4.34 26.87
N ARG A 177 3.45 3.55 27.96
CA ARG A 177 4.59 2.70 28.34
C ARG A 177 4.99 1.76 27.21
N TYR A 178 4.00 1.06 26.62
CA TYR A 178 4.28 0.10 25.56
C TYR A 178 4.81 0.76 24.29
N LEU A 179 4.24 1.89 23.87
CA LEU A 179 4.70 2.61 22.69
C LEU A 179 6.12 3.15 22.89
N CYS A 180 6.49 3.57 24.11
CA CYS A 180 7.87 3.92 24.46
C CYS A 180 8.82 2.71 24.37
N GLU A 181 8.44 1.54 24.91
CA GLU A 181 9.24 0.31 24.78
C GLU A 181 9.46 -0.08 23.31
N LEU A 182 8.40 -0.06 22.51
CA LEU A 182 8.47 -0.33 21.07
C LEU A 182 9.35 0.69 20.36
N GLY A 183 9.24 1.97 20.73
CA GLY A 183 10.05 3.04 20.19
C GLY A 183 11.55 2.79 20.40
N ASP A 184 11.96 2.41 21.61
CA ASP A 184 13.36 2.08 21.91
C ASP A 184 13.82 0.82 21.18
N ALA A 185 12.99 -0.22 21.14
CA ALA A 185 13.32 -1.48 20.47
C ALA A 185 13.47 -1.33 18.95
N VAL A 186 12.59 -0.56 18.31
CA VAL A 186 12.67 -0.22 16.90
C VAL A 186 13.89 0.66 16.61
N GLN A 187 14.20 1.62 17.48
CA GLN A 187 15.42 2.43 17.31
C GLN A 187 16.67 1.53 17.31
N GLN A 188 16.72 0.54 18.19
CA GLN A 188 17.80 -0.44 18.19
C GLN A 188 17.87 -1.24 16.87
N LEU A 189 16.72 -1.65 16.31
CA LEU A 189 16.70 -2.31 14.99
C LEU A 189 17.23 -1.40 13.87
N ILE A 190 16.93 -0.11 13.91
CA ILE A 190 17.45 0.88 12.95
C ILE A 190 18.96 1.03 13.11
N ASP A 191 19.44 1.21 14.35
CA ASP A 191 20.86 1.39 14.66
C ASP A 191 21.70 0.16 14.28
N ASP A 192 21.12 -1.04 14.44
CA ASP A 192 21.73 -2.31 14.03
C ASP A 192 21.67 -2.56 12.51
N GLY A 193 21.01 -1.68 11.75
CA GLY A 193 20.81 -1.84 10.30
C GLY A 193 19.86 -2.99 9.93
N LYS A 194 19.04 -3.43 10.88
CA LYS A 194 18.05 -4.51 10.71
C LYS A 194 16.69 -4.00 10.25
N ALA A 195 16.39 -2.72 10.45
CA ALA A 195 15.18 -2.08 9.94
C ALA A 195 15.50 -0.71 9.33
N SER A 196 14.69 -0.28 8.37
CA SER A 196 14.73 1.07 7.82
C SER A 196 13.35 1.71 7.89
N GLY A 197 13.29 2.95 8.37
CA GLY A 197 12.06 3.72 8.49
C GLY A 197 12.12 4.80 9.56
N ASP A 198 11.01 5.52 9.69
CA ASP A 198 10.77 6.47 10.77
C ASP A 198 10.46 5.73 12.09
N ARG A 199 10.97 6.26 13.22
CA ARG A 199 10.91 5.61 14.53
C ARG A 199 9.45 5.44 14.99
N LEU A 200 8.63 6.49 14.93
CA LEU A 200 7.23 6.42 15.34
C LEU A 200 6.42 5.51 14.41
N THR A 201 6.63 5.63 13.11
CA THR A 201 5.96 4.80 12.09
C THR A 201 6.21 3.32 12.33
N LEU A 202 7.47 2.95 12.59
CA LEU A 202 7.83 1.56 12.87
C LEU A 202 7.38 1.10 14.27
N ALA A 203 7.31 1.98 15.26
CA ALA A 203 6.74 1.67 16.57
C ALA A 203 5.23 1.40 16.48
N LEU A 204 4.47 2.24 15.76
CA LEU A 204 3.07 2.00 15.45
C LEU A 204 2.87 0.70 14.66
N LEU A 205 3.78 0.40 13.71
CA LEU A 205 3.73 -0.85 12.98
C LEU A 205 3.94 -2.04 13.91
N ALA A 206 4.95 -1.96 14.79
CA ALA A 206 5.24 -2.99 15.78
C ALA A 206 4.12 -3.16 16.81
N TYR A 207 3.32 -2.13 17.06
CA TYR A 207 2.12 -2.22 17.89
C TYR A 207 1.10 -3.17 17.28
N GLU A 208 0.85 -3.06 15.96
CA GLU A 208 -0.11 -3.89 15.22
C GLU A 208 0.41 -5.31 14.94
N ILE A 209 1.65 -5.46 14.45
CA ILE A 209 2.15 -6.74 13.91
C ILE A 209 3.26 -7.39 14.76
N GLY A 210 3.67 -6.74 15.85
CA GLY A 210 4.78 -7.17 16.70
C GLY A 210 6.16 -6.81 16.15
N LEU A 211 7.10 -6.58 17.08
CA LEU A 211 8.48 -6.18 16.78
C LEU A 211 9.24 -7.20 15.91
N ALA A 212 9.04 -8.49 16.16
CA ALA A 212 9.72 -9.56 15.43
C ALA A 212 9.37 -9.55 13.93
N GLU A 213 8.12 -9.22 13.60
CA GLU A 213 7.67 -9.11 12.22
C GLU A 213 8.22 -7.85 11.55
N VAL A 214 8.34 -6.74 12.29
CA VAL A 214 9.01 -5.53 11.80
C VAL A 214 10.48 -5.81 11.46
N GLU A 215 11.21 -6.55 12.31
CA GLU A 215 12.58 -6.98 12.05
C GLU A 215 12.65 -7.90 10.82
N SER A 216 11.77 -8.92 10.75
CA SER A 216 11.70 -9.87 9.64
C SER A 216 11.53 -9.19 8.27
N ARG A 217 10.76 -8.09 8.23
CA ARG A 217 10.51 -7.30 7.01
C ARG A 217 11.60 -6.29 6.67
N GLY A 218 12.56 -6.07 7.55
CA GLY A 218 13.52 -4.99 7.40
C GLY A 218 12.91 -3.59 7.61
N GLY A 219 11.84 -3.48 8.40
CA GLY A 219 11.04 -2.27 8.56
C GLY A 219 9.91 -2.18 7.53
N MET A 220 9.72 -0.98 6.96
CA MET A 220 8.64 -0.71 6.00
C MET A 220 9.22 -0.31 4.63
N PRO A 221 9.48 -1.28 3.73
CA PRO A 221 10.21 -1.03 2.49
C PRO A 221 9.45 -0.14 1.49
N VAL A 222 8.12 -0.10 1.57
CA VAL A 222 7.27 0.77 0.75
C VAL A 222 6.19 1.38 1.64
N PRO A 223 6.05 2.74 1.68
CA PRO A 223 4.93 3.38 2.34
C PRO A 223 3.59 2.92 1.76
N ASP A 224 2.82 2.24 2.60
CA ASP A 224 1.44 1.86 2.39
C ASP A 224 0.56 2.76 3.25
N ILE A 225 -0.09 3.73 2.61
CA ILE A 225 -0.97 4.70 3.29
C ILE A 225 -2.20 4.06 3.92
N THR A 226 -2.52 2.81 3.57
CA THR A 226 -3.65 2.06 4.16
C THR A 226 -3.22 1.24 5.38
N SER A 227 -1.91 1.09 5.60
CA SER A 227 -1.38 0.38 6.75
C SER A 227 -1.62 1.13 8.05
N TYR A 228 -1.70 0.37 9.14
CA TYR A 228 -2.03 0.86 10.48
C TYR A 228 -1.28 2.14 10.89
N PRO A 229 0.06 2.27 10.73
CA PRO A 229 0.78 3.49 11.11
C PRO A 229 0.23 4.74 10.43
N TYR A 230 -0.14 4.65 9.14
CA TYR A 230 -0.64 5.80 8.40
C TYR A 230 -2.12 6.08 8.69
N ARG A 231 -2.92 5.07 9.06
CA ARG A 231 -4.29 5.31 9.55
C ARG A 231 -4.28 6.12 10.84
N VAL A 232 -3.39 5.78 11.77
CA VAL A 232 -3.15 6.57 13.00
C VAL A 232 -2.62 7.97 12.67
N ARG A 233 -1.58 8.10 11.84
CA ARG A 233 -1.01 9.41 11.49
C ARG A 233 -2.01 10.34 10.79
N MET A 234 -2.91 9.79 9.97
CA MET A 234 -3.97 10.56 9.30
C MET A 234 -4.97 11.18 10.28
N LEU A 235 -5.03 10.72 11.55
CA LEU A 235 -5.85 11.30 12.60
C LEU A 235 -5.16 12.45 13.35
N PHE A 236 -3.84 12.66 13.21
CA PHE A 236 -3.12 13.72 13.92
C PHE A 236 -3.74 15.12 13.73
N PRO A 237 -4.16 15.53 12.52
CA PRO A 237 -4.81 16.81 12.33
C PRO A 237 -6.02 17.04 13.23
N HIS A 238 -6.90 16.04 13.35
CA HIS A 238 -8.11 16.13 14.17
C HIS A 238 -7.77 16.48 15.63
N PHE A 239 -6.78 15.80 16.19
CA PHE A 239 -6.34 15.99 17.57
C PHE A 239 -5.45 17.21 17.79
N MET A 240 -4.97 17.86 16.71
CA MET A 240 -4.17 19.10 16.78
C MET A 240 -5.02 20.36 16.61
N THR A 241 -6.04 20.32 15.77
CA THR A 241 -6.79 21.53 15.35
C THR A 241 -8.20 21.59 15.91
N GLY A 242 -8.73 20.48 16.44
CA GLY A 242 -10.13 20.37 16.85
C GLY A 242 -11.11 20.42 15.67
N GLU A 243 -10.57 20.40 14.44
CA GLU A 243 -11.38 20.17 13.24
C GLU A 243 -12.12 18.84 13.41
N PRO A 244 -13.35 18.70 12.86
CA PRO A 244 -14.06 17.44 12.92
C PRO A 244 -13.15 16.29 12.48
N GLU A 245 -13.25 15.14 13.15
CA GLU A 245 -12.58 13.91 12.74
C GLU A 245 -12.70 13.81 11.21
N ALA A 246 -11.60 13.44 10.51
CA ALA A 246 -11.70 13.12 9.10
C ALA A 246 -12.91 12.19 8.97
N PRO A 247 -13.97 12.61 8.27
CA PRO A 247 -15.32 12.26 8.64
C PRO A 247 -15.43 10.75 8.87
N GLY A 248 -15.89 10.39 10.07
CA GLY A 248 -16.00 9.01 10.53
C GLY A 248 -16.76 8.13 9.55
N LYS A 249 -16.84 6.84 9.90
CA LYS A 249 -17.32 5.69 9.09
C LYS A 249 -18.60 5.91 8.26
N ASP A 250 -19.38 6.98 8.49
CA ASP A 250 -20.64 7.31 7.83
C ASP A 250 -20.71 8.69 7.13
N VAL A 251 -19.66 9.52 7.15
CA VAL A 251 -19.69 10.85 6.49
C VAL A 251 -18.78 10.89 5.25
N PRO A 252 -19.29 11.24 4.06
CA PRO A 252 -18.48 11.28 2.84
C PRO A 252 -17.36 12.33 2.95
N PRO A 253 -16.14 12.07 2.46
CA PRO A 253 -15.05 13.04 2.53
C PRO A 253 -15.38 14.33 1.76
N PRO A 254 -14.88 15.50 2.19
CA PRO A 254 -15.11 16.77 1.49
C PRO A 254 -14.68 16.67 0.02
N GLY A 255 -15.62 16.88 -0.90
CA GLY A 255 -15.36 16.78 -2.33
C GLY A 255 -15.71 15.43 -2.98
N SER A 256 -16.23 14.45 -2.22
CA SER A 256 -16.78 13.23 -2.82
C SER A 256 -17.97 13.57 -3.71
N SER A 257 -17.88 13.29 -5.01
CA SER A 257 -19.00 13.45 -5.93
C SER A 257 -20.13 12.44 -5.69
N GLY A 258 -19.90 11.46 -4.80
CA GLY A 258 -20.76 10.31 -4.58
C GLY A 258 -20.83 9.39 -5.80
N LYS A 259 -19.93 9.56 -6.78
CA LYS A 259 -19.86 8.78 -8.02
C LYS A 259 -18.43 8.28 -8.18
N LEU A 260 -18.27 7.15 -8.86
CA LEU A 260 -16.95 6.74 -9.32
C LEU A 260 -16.57 7.56 -10.57
N ASP A 261 -16.21 8.81 -10.37
CA ASP A 261 -15.51 9.62 -11.37
C ASP A 261 -13.99 9.45 -11.26
N GLU A 262 -13.24 10.09 -12.16
CA GLU A 262 -11.79 9.99 -12.19
C GLU A 262 -11.13 10.55 -10.92
N ALA A 263 -11.73 11.58 -10.30
CA ALA A 263 -11.22 12.15 -9.05
C ALA A 263 -11.38 11.17 -7.89
N ALA A 264 -12.55 10.54 -7.75
CA ALA A 264 -12.78 9.47 -6.79
C ALA A 264 -11.85 8.28 -7.04
N PHE A 265 -11.64 7.88 -8.29
CA PHE A 265 -10.69 6.81 -8.63
C PHE A 265 -9.25 7.17 -8.25
N ASN A 266 -8.83 8.43 -8.45
CA ASN A 266 -7.53 8.92 -8.02
C ASN A 266 -7.39 8.97 -6.50
N GLN A 267 -8.46 9.29 -5.78
CA GLN A 267 -8.50 9.27 -4.32
C GLN A 267 -8.43 7.84 -3.75
N ILE A 268 -9.11 6.89 -4.39
CA ILE A 268 -9.08 5.47 -4.03
C ILE A 268 -7.68 4.87 -4.27
N PHE A 269 -7.03 5.25 -5.37
CA PHE A 269 -5.69 4.75 -5.73
C PHE A 269 -4.69 5.87 -6.00
N PRO A 270 -4.23 6.58 -4.97
CA PRO A 270 -3.33 7.73 -5.12
C PRO A 270 -1.91 7.33 -5.52
N GLY A 271 -1.49 6.10 -5.17
CA GLY A 271 -0.16 5.57 -5.47
C GLY A 271 -0.09 4.63 -6.68
N ARG A 272 -1.17 4.49 -7.47
CA ARG A 272 -1.19 3.55 -8.60
C ARG A 272 -0.16 3.92 -9.66
N ILE A 273 0.34 2.90 -10.36
CA ILE A 273 1.20 3.15 -11.52
C ILE A 273 0.39 3.58 -12.76
N PRO A 274 1.02 4.24 -13.75
CA PRO A 274 0.33 4.71 -14.96
C PRO A 274 -0.35 3.63 -15.81
N PHE A 275 0.00 2.36 -15.63
CA PHE A 275 -0.64 1.24 -16.31
C PHE A 275 -2.15 1.19 -16.03
N TYR A 276 -2.56 1.43 -14.78
CA TYR A 276 -3.97 1.36 -14.39
C TYR A 276 -4.66 2.70 -14.54
N THR A 277 -5.36 2.87 -15.65
CA THR A 277 -6.09 4.12 -15.95
C THR A 277 -7.58 3.99 -15.61
N TYR A 278 -8.18 5.11 -15.18
CA TYR A 278 -9.62 5.21 -14.99
C TYR A 278 -10.38 4.91 -16.29
N ALA A 279 -9.93 5.47 -17.41
CA ALA A 279 -10.50 5.18 -18.73
C ALA A 279 -10.46 3.68 -19.10
N GLY A 280 -9.38 2.98 -18.70
CA GLY A 280 -9.26 1.53 -18.86
C GLY A 280 -10.33 0.77 -18.08
N LEU A 281 -10.56 1.14 -16.81
CA LEU A 281 -11.62 0.57 -15.97
C LEU A 281 -12.99 0.82 -16.59
N MET A 282 -13.31 2.07 -16.96
CA MET A 282 -14.61 2.42 -17.55
C MET A 282 -14.89 1.67 -18.86
N THR A 283 -13.86 1.48 -19.70
CA THR A 283 -13.97 0.69 -20.93
C THR A 283 -14.28 -0.78 -20.64
N ALA A 284 -13.67 -1.35 -19.60
CA ALA A 284 -13.93 -2.73 -19.21
C ALA A 284 -15.33 -2.89 -18.58
N MET A 285 -15.77 -1.94 -17.74
CA MET A 285 -17.10 -1.93 -17.15
C MET A 285 -18.20 -1.93 -18.23
N ALA A 286 -17.99 -1.23 -19.36
CA ALA A 286 -18.94 -1.23 -20.48
C ALA A 286 -19.22 -2.62 -21.08
N LYS A 287 -18.33 -3.60 -20.90
CA LYS A 287 -18.55 -4.99 -21.33
C LYS A 287 -19.42 -5.80 -20.36
N TYR A 288 -19.57 -5.33 -19.13
CA TYR A 288 -20.35 -5.98 -18.07
C TYR A 288 -21.47 -5.03 -17.62
N PRO A 289 -22.54 -4.86 -18.42
CA PRO A 289 -23.53 -3.80 -18.19
C PRO A 289 -24.34 -3.95 -16.89
N ALA A 290 -24.26 -5.11 -16.21
CA ALA A 290 -24.85 -5.32 -14.89
C ALA A 290 -23.94 -4.87 -13.74
N PHE A 291 -22.62 -4.83 -13.94
CA PHE A 291 -21.65 -4.43 -12.92
C PHE A 291 -21.87 -2.97 -12.52
N GLY A 292 -22.09 -2.71 -11.23
CA GLY A 292 -22.35 -1.37 -10.71
C GLY A 292 -23.65 -0.76 -11.24
N GLN A 293 -24.54 -1.58 -11.81
CA GLN A 293 -25.81 -1.16 -12.44
C GLN A 293 -27.02 -1.96 -11.95
N THR A 294 -26.82 -3.02 -11.18
CA THR A 294 -27.88 -3.85 -10.59
C THR A 294 -28.31 -3.32 -9.21
N GLY A 295 -29.62 -3.28 -8.94
CA GLY A 295 -30.16 -2.85 -7.65
C GLY A 295 -30.32 -1.33 -7.50
N ASP A 296 -30.56 -0.87 -6.27
CA ASP A 296 -30.67 0.55 -5.94
C ASP A 296 -29.31 1.26 -5.96
N GLU A 297 -29.31 2.59 -5.81
CA GLU A 297 -28.07 3.38 -5.87
C GLU A 297 -27.04 2.96 -4.82
N THR A 298 -27.51 2.63 -3.62
CA THR A 298 -26.68 2.14 -2.52
C THR A 298 -25.99 0.83 -2.89
N THR A 299 -26.74 -0.14 -3.41
CA THR A 299 -26.25 -1.46 -3.84
C THR A 299 -25.21 -1.32 -4.94
N ARG A 300 -25.47 -0.48 -5.95
CA ARG A 300 -24.55 -0.23 -7.06
C ARG A 300 -23.21 0.34 -6.60
N LYS A 301 -23.25 1.32 -5.68
CA LYS A 301 -22.04 1.95 -5.13
C LYS A 301 -21.26 0.99 -4.21
N ARG A 302 -21.97 0.20 -3.40
CA ARG A 302 -21.37 -0.86 -2.58
C ARG A 302 -20.67 -1.90 -3.46
N GLU A 303 -21.29 -2.35 -4.54
CA GLU A 303 -20.65 -3.29 -5.46
C GLU A 303 -19.34 -2.73 -6.03
N ILE A 304 -19.36 -1.47 -6.49
CA ILE A 304 -18.17 -0.79 -7.01
C ILE A 304 -17.08 -0.71 -5.93
N ALA A 305 -17.41 -0.24 -4.73
CA ALA A 305 -16.46 -0.16 -3.62
C ALA A 305 -15.89 -1.54 -3.26
N ALA A 306 -16.72 -2.58 -3.24
CA ALA A 306 -16.31 -3.94 -2.92
C ALA A 306 -15.33 -4.50 -3.96
N PHE A 307 -15.59 -4.25 -5.25
CA PHE A 307 -14.67 -4.63 -6.32
C PHE A 307 -13.31 -3.93 -6.16
N LEU A 308 -13.32 -2.61 -5.96
CA LEU A 308 -12.10 -1.82 -5.85
C LEU A 308 -11.31 -2.14 -4.56
N ALA A 309 -11.99 -2.46 -3.45
CA ALA A 309 -11.35 -2.87 -2.20
C ALA A 309 -10.61 -4.20 -2.33
N ASN A 310 -11.21 -5.18 -3.01
CA ASN A 310 -10.50 -6.42 -3.31
C ASN A 310 -9.33 -6.18 -4.28
N VAL A 311 -9.53 -5.36 -5.32
CA VAL A 311 -8.43 -4.96 -6.23
C VAL A 311 -7.27 -4.30 -5.46
N ASN A 312 -7.57 -3.47 -4.45
CA ASN A 312 -6.57 -2.84 -3.59
C ASN A 312 -5.69 -3.90 -2.91
N GLN A 313 -6.30 -4.90 -2.27
CA GLN A 313 -5.59 -5.98 -1.60
C GLN A 313 -4.75 -6.81 -2.57
N GLU A 314 -5.31 -7.21 -3.71
CA GLU A 314 -4.61 -8.10 -4.67
C GLU A 314 -3.40 -7.44 -5.33
N SER A 315 -3.47 -6.13 -5.61
CA SER A 315 -2.49 -5.43 -6.43
C SER A 315 -1.59 -4.45 -5.65
N GLY A 316 -1.73 -4.42 -4.32
CA GLY A 316 -1.07 -3.44 -3.46
C GLY A 316 -1.44 -2.00 -3.82
N GLY A 317 -2.74 -1.74 -4.00
CA GLY A 317 -3.25 -0.44 -4.44
C GLY A 317 -2.86 -0.09 -5.87
N LEU A 318 -2.92 -1.07 -6.78
CA LEU A 318 -2.56 -0.94 -8.19
C LEU A 318 -1.11 -0.50 -8.43
N ARG A 319 -0.20 -0.88 -7.52
CA ARG A 319 1.25 -0.65 -7.66
C ARG A 319 1.94 -1.78 -8.40
N TYR A 320 1.39 -2.98 -8.33
CA TYR A 320 1.96 -4.18 -8.93
C TYR A 320 1.05 -4.69 -10.04
N VAL A 321 1.65 -4.97 -11.20
CA VAL A 321 0.98 -5.57 -12.35
C VAL A 321 1.10 -7.08 -12.36
N GLU A 322 2.17 -7.59 -11.77
CA GLU A 322 2.52 -8.99 -11.70
C GLU A 322 2.88 -9.37 -10.26
N GLU A 323 2.72 -10.64 -9.95
CA GLU A 323 3.03 -11.21 -8.65
C GLU A 323 4.51 -11.03 -8.28
N ILE A 324 4.77 -10.42 -7.13
CA ILE A 324 6.12 -10.08 -6.65
C ILE A 324 6.94 -11.35 -6.36
N ASN A 325 6.31 -12.40 -5.80
CA ASN A 325 7.01 -13.62 -5.42
C ASN A 325 7.33 -14.53 -6.62
N GLN A 326 8.39 -14.20 -7.35
CA GLN A 326 8.83 -14.98 -8.52
C GLN A 326 9.17 -16.44 -8.21
N SER A 327 9.43 -16.80 -6.95
CA SER A 327 9.67 -18.19 -6.57
C SER A 327 8.41 -19.05 -6.73
N ALA A 328 7.23 -18.48 -6.52
CA ALA A 328 5.94 -19.17 -6.60
C ALA A 328 5.42 -19.33 -8.03
N TRP A 329 5.96 -18.60 -9.01
CA TRP A 329 5.45 -18.58 -10.39
C TRP A 329 5.31 -19.95 -11.06
N GLY A 330 6.13 -20.93 -10.67
CA GLY A 330 6.07 -22.29 -11.19
C GLY A 330 4.88 -23.13 -10.68
N ASN A 331 4.17 -22.66 -9.65
CA ASN A 331 3.10 -23.39 -8.98
C ASN A 331 1.77 -23.31 -9.75
N TYR A 332 1.60 -22.31 -10.59
CA TYR A 332 0.32 -21.97 -11.23
C TYR A 332 0.06 -22.70 -12.55
N CYS A 333 0.72 -23.84 -12.76
CA CYS A 333 0.48 -24.69 -13.91
C CYS A 333 -0.10 -26.03 -13.45
N ASN A 334 -1.40 -26.20 -13.72
CA ASN A 334 -2.04 -27.50 -13.65
C ASN A 334 -1.75 -28.27 -14.95
N ALA A 335 -0.68 -29.07 -14.94
CA ALA A 335 -0.29 -29.91 -16.06
C ALA A 335 -1.31 -31.01 -16.41
N GLY A 336 -2.24 -31.32 -15.49
CA GLY A 336 -3.32 -32.29 -15.72
C GLY A 336 -4.50 -31.72 -16.53
N ALA A 337 -4.57 -30.41 -16.74
CA ALA A 337 -5.57 -29.81 -17.63
C ALA A 337 -5.32 -30.27 -19.09
N PRO A 338 -6.38 -30.52 -19.89
CA PRO A 338 -6.24 -31.11 -21.23
C PRO A 338 -5.44 -30.23 -22.21
N TYR A 339 -5.41 -28.91 -21.95
CA TYR A 339 -4.63 -27.93 -22.72
C TYR A 339 -3.24 -27.64 -22.14
N GLY A 340 -2.89 -28.22 -20.99
CA GLY A 340 -1.60 -28.05 -20.34
C GLY A 340 -1.24 -26.58 -20.09
N CYS A 341 0.04 -26.27 -20.26
CA CYS A 341 0.64 -24.96 -19.96
C CYS A 341 1.49 -24.48 -21.15
N PRO A 342 0.86 -24.15 -22.30
CA PRO A 342 1.58 -23.92 -23.55
C PRO A 342 2.49 -22.68 -23.53
N ALA A 343 2.21 -21.69 -22.69
CA ALA A 343 3.09 -20.54 -22.48
C ALA A 343 4.30 -20.85 -21.55
N GLY A 344 4.34 -22.06 -20.98
CA GLY A 344 5.39 -22.53 -20.08
C GLY A 344 4.94 -22.66 -18.62
N GLN A 345 5.63 -23.51 -17.86
CA GLN A 345 5.30 -23.85 -16.46
C GLN A 345 5.19 -22.61 -15.54
N ARG A 346 5.98 -21.57 -15.81
CA ARG A 346 6.09 -20.37 -14.96
C ARG A 346 5.26 -19.18 -15.45
N ALA A 347 4.47 -19.37 -16.51
CA ALA A 347 3.84 -18.26 -17.24
C ALA A 347 2.48 -17.82 -16.68
N TYR A 348 1.89 -18.56 -15.73
CA TYR A 348 0.52 -18.35 -15.25
C TYR A 348 0.43 -17.81 -13.82
N HIS A 349 1.49 -17.13 -13.37
CA HIS A 349 1.50 -16.37 -12.12
C HIS A 349 0.49 -15.21 -12.15
N GLY A 350 0.26 -14.61 -10.99
CA GLY A 350 -0.75 -13.58 -10.83
C GLY A 350 -0.44 -12.32 -11.65
N ARG A 351 -1.42 -11.83 -12.41
CA ARG A 351 -1.34 -10.54 -13.13
C ARG A 351 -2.63 -9.72 -13.03
N GLY A 352 -2.49 -8.41 -13.18
CA GLY A 352 -3.61 -7.48 -13.28
C GLY A 352 -4.29 -7.18 -11.93
N PRO A 353 -5.44 -6.49 -11.94
CA PRO A 353 -6.06 -5.91 -10.75
C PRO A 353 -6.44 -6.92 -9.66
N ILE A 354 -6.71 -8.17 -10.03
CA ILE A 354 -7.09 -9.25 -9.10
C ILE A 354 -6.08 -10.40 -9.06
N GLN A 355 -4.86 -10.17 -9.58
CA GLN A 355 -3.83 -11.20 -9.65
C GLN A 355 -4.30 -12.51 -10.31
N LEU A 356 -4.87 -12.44 -11.52
CA LEU A 356 -5.33 -13.61 -12.28
C LEU A 356 -4.21 -14.65 -12.36
N SER A 357 -4.45 -15.83 -11.79
CA SER A 357 -3.47 -16.90 -11.63
C SER A 357 -4.05 -18.23 -12.11
N TRP A 358 -3.18 -19.19 -12.44
CA TRP A 358 -3.49 -20.53 -12.97
C TRP A 358 -3.83 -20.61 -14.46
N ASN A 359 -3.17 -21.52 -15.18
CA ASN A 359 -3.44 -21.81 -16.60
C ASN A 359 -4.92 -22.06 -16.89
N THR A 360 -5.66 -22.67 -15.95
CA THR A 360 -7.10 -22.92 -16.07
C THR A 360 -7.92 -21.63 -16.08
N ASN A 361 -7.56 -20.64 -15.27
CA ASN A 361 -8.24 -19.35 -15.24
C ASN A 361 -7.86 -18.49 -16.45
N TYR A 362 -6.59 -18.47 -16.86
CA TYR A 362 -6.18 -17.81 -18.11
C TYR A 362 -6.94 -18.40 -19.31
N HIS A 363 -7.13 -19.73 -19.37
CA HIS A 363 -7.94 -20.35 -20.40
C HIS A 363 -9.40 -19.92 -20.35
N ALA A 364 -10.04 -20.00 -19.17
CA ALA A 364 -11.46 -19.66 -19.02
C ALA A 364 -11.74 -18.17 -19.28
N ALA A 365 -10.89 -17.28 -18.77
CA ALA A 365 -10.96 -15.84 -19.03
C ALA A 365 -10.75 -15.55 -20.52
N GLY A 366 -9.75 -16.20 -21.14
CA GLY A 366 -9.47 -16.04 -22.57
C GLY A 366 -10.66 -16.44 -23.45
N GLN A 367 -11.32 -17.56 -23.14
CA GLN A 367 -12.53 -17.99 -23.84
C GLN A 367 -13.68 -16.97 -23.67
N ALA A 368 -13.92 -16.50 -22.45
CA ALA A 368 -15.00 -15.56 -22.18
C ALA A 368 -14.77 -14.18 -22.83
N LEU A 369 -13.51 -13.73 -22.90
CA LEU A 369 -13.12 -12.43 -23.45
C LEU A 369 -12.80 -12.48 -24.95
N ASN A 370 -12.78 -13.67 -25.55
CA ASN A 370 -12.31 -13.93 -26.91
C ASN A 370 -10.87 -13.42 -27.13
N LEU A 371 -9.99 -13.77 -26.20
CA LEU A 371 -8.56 -13.42 -26.18
C LEU A 371 -7.74 -14.69 -25.93
N ASP A 372 -6.62 -14.86 -26.64
CA ASP A 372 -5.75 -16.02 -26.42
C ASP A 372 -4.81 -15.82 -25.21
N LEU A 373 -5.42 -15.75 -24.02
CA LEU A 373 -4.70 -15.57 -22.76
C LEU A 373 -3.97 -16.83 -22.28
N LEU A 374 -4.34 -18.01 -22.79
CA LEU A 374 -3.66 -19.25 -22.45
C LEU A 374 -2.27 -19.31 -23.10
N ASN A 375 -2.14 -18.95 -24.38
CA ASN A 375 -0.83 -18.92 -25.05
C ASN A 375 -0.11 -17.58 -24.85
N ASN A 376 -0.83 -16.49 -24.58
CA ASN A 376 -0.28 -15.14 -24.42
C ASN A 376 -0.71 -14.51 -23.08
N PRO A 377 -0.33 -15.10 -21.93
CA PRO A 377 -0.74 -14.59 -20.61
C PRO A 377 -0.23 -13.17 -20.31
N ASP A 378 0.89 -12.77 -20.92
CA ASP A 378 1.46 -11.42 -20.75
C ASP A 378 0.56 -10.30 -21.29
N LEU A 379 -0.49 -10.60 -22.06
CA LEU A 379 -1.50 -9.63 -22.44
C LEU A 379 -2.14 -8.96 -21.22
N VAL A 380 -2.27 -9.67 -20.09
CA VAL A 380 -2.83 -9.15 -18.84
C VAL A 380 -1.92 -8.09 -18.21
N MET A 381 -0.60 -8.18 -18.38
CA MET A 381 0.37 -7.20 -17.84
C MET A 381 0.79 -6.13 -18.85
N THR A 382 0.52 -6.32 -20.14
CA THR A 382 0.91 -5.37 -21.20
C THR A 382 -0.26 -4.54 -21.73
N ASN A 383 -1.50 -4.94 -21.46
CA ASN A 383 -2.70 -4.23 -21.89
C ASN A 383 -3.65 -3.97 -20.71
N ALA A 384 -3.71 -2.71 -20.27
CA ALA A 384 -4.55 -2.29 -19.15
C ALA A 384 -6.03 -2.62 -19.31
N SER A 385 -6.56 -2.53 -20.54
CA SER A 385 -7.96 -2.89 -20.80
C SER A 385 -8.19 -4.39 -20.63
N VAL A 386 -7.25 -5.23 -21.06
CA VAL A 386 -7.32 -6.68 -20.85
C VAL A 386 -7.23 -6.99 -19.36
N ALA A 387 -6.35 -6.33 -18.61
CA ALA A 387 -6.20 -6.49 -17.18
C ALA A 387 -7.51 -6.21 -16.42
N TRP A 388 -8.19 -5.09 -16.74
CA TRP A 388 -9.49 -4.77 -16.13
C TRP A 388 -10.60 -5.74 -16.56
N GLN A 389 -10.59 -6.19 -17.82
CA GLN A 389 -11.55 -7.17 -18.31
C GLN A 389 -11.42 -8.51 -17.60
N THR A 390 -10.21 -8.98 -17.32
CA THR A 390 -10.01 -10.23 -16.56
C THR A 390 -10.50 -10.10 -15.12
N ALA A 391 -10.32 -8.92 -14.50
CA ALA A 391 -10.83 -8.66 -13.16
C ALA A 391 -12.37 -8.68 -13.10
N LEU A 392 -13.02 -7.97 -14.03
CA LEU A 392 -14.49 -7.98 -14.11
C LEU A 392 -15.05 -9.33 -14.53
N TRP A 393 -14.36 -10.06 -15.41
CA TRP A 393 -14.72 -11.44 -15.75
C TRP A 393 -14.81 -12.31 -14.50
N PHE A 394 -13.79 -12.26 -13.63
CA PHE A 394 -13.81 -13.03 -12.40
C PHE A 394 -14.97 -12.60 -11.50
N TRP A 395 -15.07 -11.30 -11.21
CA TRP A 395 -16.09 -10.71 -10.34
C TRP A 395 -17.52 -11.09 -10.76
N MET A 396 -17.78 -11.10 -12.07
CA MET A 396 -19.10 -11.32 -12.62
C MET A 396 -19.45 -12.78 -12.83
N THR A 397 -18.47 -13.68 -12.97
CA THR A 397 -18.72 -15.04 -13.47
C THR A 397 -18.14 -16.17 -12.63
N GLN A 398 -17.20 -15.89 -11.74
CA GLN A 398 -16.49 -16.92 -10.97
C GLN A 398 -16.92 -16.89 -9.51
N SER A 399 -17.19 -18.08 -8.95
CA SER A 399 -17.36 -18.24 -7.50
C SER A 399 -16.04 -18.49 -6.77
N GLY A 400 -14.98 -18.81 -7.50
CA GLY A 400 -13.66 -19.16 -6.96
C GLY A 400 -13.76 -20.14 -5.80
N ALA A 401 -13.23 -19.76 -4.64
CA ALA A 401 -13.26 -20.58 -3.42
C ALA A 401 -14.60 -20.53 -2.65
N GLY A 402 -15.49 -19.62 -3.02
CA GLY A 402 -16.79 -19.43 -2.42
C GLY A 402 -17.90 -20.20 -3.15
N THR A 403 -19.15 -19.82 -2.86
CA THR A 403 -20.36 -20.49 -3.38
C THR A 403 -21.16 -19.64 -4.36
N MET A 404 -20.76 -18.38 -4.55
CA MET A 404 -21.43 -17.42 -5.42
C MET A 404 -20.43 -16.44 -6.05
N THR A 405 -20.83 -15.75 -7.10
CA THR A 405 -19.98 -14.69 -7.67
C THR A 405 -19.94 -13.48 -6.73
N PRO A 406 -18.83 -12.73 -6.69
CA PRO A 406 -18.79 -11.46 -5.96
C PRO A 406 -19.90 -10.49 -6.37
N HIS A 407 -20.26 -10.43 -7.66
CA HIS A 407 -21.43 -9.69 -8.13
C HIS A 407 -22.71 -10.08 -7.38
N ALA A 408 -23.03 -11.38 -7.38
CA ALA A 408 -24.23 -11.89 -6.73
C ALA A 408 -24.20 -11.65 -5.20
N ALA A 409 -23.02 -11.76 -4.57
CA ALA A 409 -22.87 -11.49 -3.15
C ALA A 409 -23.30 -10.06 -2.79
N MET A 410 -22.89 -9.08 -3.60
CA MET A 410 -23.22 -7.68 -3.37
C MET A 410 -24.66 -7.34 -3.77
N THR A 411 -25.15 -7.85 -4.90
CA THR A 411 -26.49 -7.49 -5.40
C THR A 411 -27.63 -8.19 -4.68
N ASN A 412 -27.37 -9.35 -4.05
CA ASN A 412 -28.39 -10.13 -3.34
C ASN A 412 -28.33 -9.91 -1.81
N GLY A 413 -27.44 -9.04 -1.32
CA GLY A 413 -27.31 -8.74 0.11
C GLY A 413 -26.67 -9.87 0.93
N SER A 414 -25.85 -10.73 0.31
CA SER A 414 -25.10 -11.77 1.03
C SER A 414 -23.94 -11.18 1.83
N GLY A 415 -23.39 -10.04 1.40
CA GLY A 415 -22.39 -9.26 2.15
C GLY A 415 -21.02 -9.24 1.50
N PHE A 416 -20.18 -8.30 1.94
CA PHE A 416 -18.82 -8.12 1.41
C PHE A 416 -17.91 -9.33 1.70
N GLY A 417 -18.11 -10.01 2.83
CA GLY A 417 -17.32 -11.19 3.21
C GLY A 417 -17.41 -12.34 2.21
N GLU A 418 -18.54 -12.51 1.53
CA GLU A 418 -18.67 -13.51 0.46
C GLU A 418 -17.84 -13.16 -0.79
N THR A 419 -17.54 -11.87 -1.02
CA THR A 419 -16.61 -11.46 -2.09
C THR A 419 -15.18 -11.89 -1.77
N ILE A 420 -14.76 -11.72 -0.51
CA ILE A 420 -13.45 -12.16 0.01
C ILE A 420 -13.35 -13.67 -0.12
N ARG A 421 -14.40 -14.38 0.30
CA ARG A 421 -14.50 -15.85 0.21
C ARG A 421 -14.33 -16.33 -1.21
N SER A 422 -14.95 -15.69 -2.19
CA SER A 422 -14.85 -16.09 -3.59
C SER A 422 -13.46 -15.82 -4.18
N ILE A 423 -12.77 -14.76 -3.77
CA ILE A 423 -11.48 -14.36 -4.34
C ILE A 423 -10.33 -15.16 -3.74
N ASN A 424 -10.22 -15.22 -2.41
CA ASN A 424 -9.10 -15.89 -1.73
C ASN A 424 -9.51 -16.66 -0.46
N GLY A 425 -10.77 -17.12 -0.40
CA GLY A 425 -11.34 -17.68 0.82
C GLY A 425 -10.72 -18.99 1.33
N VAL A 426 -9.99 -19.74 0.51
CA VAL A 426 -9.26 -20.94 0.99
C VAL A 426 -8.12 -20.55 1.93
N LEU A 427 -7.49 -19.39 1.69
CA LEU A 427 -6.33 -18.93 2.45
C LEU A 427 -6.71 -17.95 3.57
N GLU A 428 -7.70 -17.09 3.34
CA GLU A 428 -7.99 -15.97 4.23
C GLU A 428 -9.09 -16.27 5.26
N CYS A 429 -10.23 -16.81 4.80
CA CYS A 429 -11.43 -16.99 5.64
C CYS A 429 -11.26 -18.07 6.72
N HIS A 430 -12.21 -18.13 7.67
CA HIS A 430 -12.21 -19.10 8.78
C HIS A 430 -10.98 -19.00 9.70
N GLY A 431 -10.48 -17.78 9.90
CA GLY A 431 -9.30 -17.50 10.73
C GLY A 431 -7.97 -17.82 10.05
N GLY A 432 -7.95 -17.99 8.72
CA GLY A 432 -6.73 -18.28 7.97
C GLY A 432 -5.76 -17.11 7.93
N GLN A 433 -6.23 -15.92 7.55
CA GLN A 433 -5.46 -14.67 7.55
C GLN A 433 -6.32 -13.48 8.01
N PRO A 434 -6.55 -13.34 9.34
CA PRO A 434 -7.36 -12.26 9.90
C PRO A 434 -6.93 -10.85 9.44
N ALA A 435 -5.63 -10.59 9.40
CA ALA A 435 -5.09 -9.30 8.95
C ALA A 435 -5.42 -8.98 7.48
N ALA A 436 -5.44 -9.98 6.59
CA ALA A 436 -5.80 -9.78 5.18
C ALA A 436 -7.29 -9.43 5.03
N ILE A 437 -8.15 -10.08 5.81
CA ILE A 437 -9.58 -9.77 5.86
C ILE A 437 -9.79 -8.35 6.39
N ALA A 438 -9.15 -7.99 7.50
CA ALA A 438 -9.22 -6.65 8.08
C ALA A 438 -8.81 -5.57 7.06
N ASN A 439 -7.73 -5.77 6.31
CA ASN A 439 -7.29 -4.85 5.26
C ASN A 439 -8.33 -4.66 4.15
N ARG A 440 -8.97 -5.73 3.69
CA ARG A 440 -10.06 -5.65 2.70
C ARG A 440 -11.27 -4.91 3.26
N VAL A 441 -11.66 -5.21 4.49
CA VAL A 441 -12.81 -4.57 5.15
C VAL A 441 -12.56 -3.08 5.37
N ASN A 442 -11.36 -2.71 5.81
CA ASN A 442 -10.97 -1.32 6.00
C ASN A 442 -10.99 -0.55 4.67
N SER A 443 -10.39 -1.10 3.62
CA SER A 443 -10.46 -0.53 2.27
C SER A 443 -11.91 -0.37 1.77
N TYR A 444 -12.75 -1.39 2.00
CA TYR A 444 -14.16 -1.34 1.61
C TYR A 444 -14.92 -0.24 2.36
N ARG A 445 -14.72 -0.10 3.67
CA ARG A 445 -15.29 0.98 4.47
C ARG A 445 -14.89 2.35 3.92
N ASP A 446 -13.60 2.56 3.65
CA ASP A 446 -13.12 3.82 3.10
C ASP A 446 -13.69 4.13 1.71
N TYR A 447 -13.77 3.12 0.84
CA TYR A 447 -14.26 3.33 -0.53
C TYR A 447 -15.78 3.55 -0.56
N THR A 448 -16.54 2.89 0.31
CA THR A 448 -17.97 3.18 0.48
C THR A 448 -18.19 4.60 1.00
N ARG A 449 -17.32 5.10 1.90
CA ARG A 449 -17.31 6.49 2.35
C ARG A 449 -17.04 7.46 1.21
N ILE A 450 -16.01 7.22 0.39
CA ILE A 450 -15.71 8.03 -0.82
C ILE A 450 -16.89 8.05 -1.79
N LEU A 451 -17.62 6.95 -1.91
CA LEU A 451 -18.81 6.88 -2.79
C LEU A 451 -20.10 7.38 -2.10
N GLY A 452 -20.03 7.77 -0.83
CA GLY A 452 -21.14 8.33 -0.06
C GLY A 452 -22.25 7.32 0.25
N VAL A 453 -21.88 6.08 0.61
CA VAL A 453 -22.79 5.04 1.07
C VAL A 453 -22.22 4.31 2.28
N THR A 454 -23.08 3.73 3.12
CA THR A 454 -22.63 2.84 4.22
C THR A 454 -22.20 1.48 3.67
N PRO A 455 -21.32 0.73 4.36
CA PRO A 455 -20.82 -0.57 3.85
C PRO A 455 -21.84 -1.71 3.90
N GLY A 456 -22.86 -1.61 4.74
CA GLY A 456 -23.79 -2.72 5.02
C GLY A 456 -23.19 -3.72 6.02
N ASP A 457 -23.83 -4.89 6.12
CA ASP A 457 -23.48 -5.93 7.10
C ASP A 457 -22.66 -7.08 6.47
N ARG A 458 -22.21 -8.03 7.31
CA ARG A 458 -21.49 -9.26 6.90
C ARG A 458 -20.24 -8.96 6.07
N LEU A 459 -19.36 -8.17 6.67
CA LEU A 459 -18.15 -7.69 6.00
C LEU A 459 -17.02 -8.72 5.97
N GLU A 460 -17.04 -9.70 6.87
CA GLU A 460 -15.96 -10.65 7.10
C GLU A 460 -16.36 -12.08 6.70
N CYS A 461 -15.35 -12.95 6.61
CA CYS A 461 -15.43 -14.38 6.35
C CYS A 461 -14.35 -15.11 7.17
#